data_AF-A0A6V7I6C0-F1
#
_entry.id   AF-A0A6V7I6C0-F1
#
_cell.length_a   1.000
_cell.length_b   1.000
_cell.length_c   1.000
_cell.angle_alpha   90.00
_cell.angle_beta   90.00
_cell.angle_gamma   90.00
#
_symmetry.space_group_name_H-M   'P 1'
#
loop_
_entity.id
_entity.type
_entity.pdbx_description
1 polymer ?
#
loop_
_entity_poly.entity_id
_entity_poly.type
_entity_poly.pdbx_seq_one_letter_code
_entity_poly.pdbx_strand_id
1 'polypeptide(L)' 'VDPPFKPTIENQRTAGNRAFLTKCTLSKYRSGEFNRVPYITGFTEKETIAYAG' A
#
# COMPACT_ATOMS: atom_id res chain seq x y z
N VAL A 1 11.55 10.22 -6.96
CA VAL A 1 10.79 11.25 -6.21
C VAL A 1 10.31 10.62 -4.92
N ASP A 2 10.48 11.26 -3.77
CA ASP A 2 9.83 10.84 -2.52
C ASP A 2 8.67 11.79 -2.23
N PRO A 3 7.41 11.41 -2.50
CA PRO A 3 6.29 12.32 -2.31
C PRO A 3 6.12 12.65 -0.81
N PRO A 4 5.91 13.94 -0.47
CA PRO A 4 5.81 14.38 0.93
C PRO A 4 4.57 13.81 1.64
N PHE A 5 3.54 13.48 0.87
CA PHE A 5 2.34 12.82 1.35
C PHE A 5 2.19 11.48 0.64
N LYS A 6 2.13 10.41 1.42
CA LYS A 6 2.01 9.01 0.94
C LYS A 6 1.27 8.18 1.98
N PRO A 7 0.66 7.05 1.58
CA PRO A 7 0.13 6.10 2.54
C PRO A 7 1.18 5.77 3.61
N THR A 8 0.76 5.78 4.87
CA THR A 8 1.64 5.55 6.03
C THR A 8 0.96 4.67 7.06
N ILE A 9 1.74 4.15 8.00
CA ILE A 9 1.19 3.43 9.15
C ILE A 9 0.54 4.46 10.07
N GLU A 10 -0.75 4.28 10.34
CA GLU A 10 -1.54 5.23 11.12
C GLU A 10 -1.35 5.05 12.62
N ASN A 11 -1.28 6.17 13.33
CA ASN A 11 -1.35 6.18 14.78
C ASN A 11 -2.79 5.93 15.23
N GLN A 12 -3.04 4.78 15.84
CA GLN A 12 -4.38 4.40 16.32
C GLN A 12 -4.95 5.35 17.38
N ARG A 13 -4.13 6.06 18.14
CA ARG A 13 -4.62 7.07 19.10
C ARG A 13 -5.24 8.27 18.40
N THR A 14 -4.74 8.61 17.21
CA THR A 14 -5.21 9.75 16.41
C THR A 14 -6.35 9.35 15.46
N ALA A 15 -6.20 8.23 14.75
CA ALA A 15 -7.18 7.77 13.76
C ALA A 15 -8.35 6.98 14.37
N GLY A 16 -8.19 6.43 15.57
CA GLY A 16 -9.21 5.65 16.27
C GLY A 16 -9.72 4.47 15.43
N ASN A 17 -11.04 4.24 15.49
CA ASN A 17 -11.70 3.14 14.78
C ASN A 17 -11.77 3.31 13.26
N ARG A 18 -11.27 4.43 12.72
CA ARG A 18 -11.24 4.72 11.28
C ARG A 18 -9.87 4.46 10.65
N ALA A 19 -8.89 4.01 11.43
CA ALA A 19 -7.56 3.67 10.91
C ALA A 19 -7.67 2.57 9.84
N PHE A 20 -7.15 2.85 8.65
CA PHE A 20 -7.13 1.97 7.50
C PHE A 20 -5.89 1.06 7.47
N LEU A 21 -4.69 1.63 7.61
CA LEU A 21 -3.41 0.94 7.55
C LEU A 21 -2.66 1.02 8.89
N THR A 22 -2.87 0.02 9.74
CA THR A 22 -2.29 -0.03 11.10
C THR A 22 -1.01 -0.87 11.21
N LYS A 23 -0.65 -1.59 10.14
CA LYS A 23 0.53 -2.47 10.08
C LYS A 23 1.21 -2.32 8.72
N CYS A 24 2.51 -2.61 8.66
CA CYS A 24 3.25 -2.70 7.40
C CYS A 24 2.56 -3.66 6.41
N THR A 25 2.36 -3.23 5.16
CA THR A 25 1.68 -4.01 4.12
C THR A 25 2.35 -5.36 3.85
N LEU A 26 3.69 -5.40 3.83
CA LEU A 26 4.45 -6.65 3.67
C LEU A 26 4.18 -7.63 4.82
N SER A 27 4.06 -7.13 6.06
CA SER A 27 3.73 -7.96 7.22
C SER A 27 2.31 -8.52 7.10
N LYS A 28 1.33 -7.69 6.73
CA LYS A 28 -0.06 -8.13 6.48
C LYS A 28 -0.15 -9.19 5.39
N TYR A 29 0.62 -9.01 4.31
CA TYR A 29 0.67 -9.98 3.21
C TYR A 29 1.26 -11.31 3.67
N ARG A 30 2.40 -11.31 4.37
CA ARG A 30 3.04 -12.53 4.88
C ARG A 30 2.20 -13.26 5.92
N SER A 31 1.44 -12.54 6.76
CA SER A 31 0.58 -13.16 7.77
C SER A 31 -0.72 -13.73 7.21
N GLY A 32 -1.10 -13.35 5.98
CA GLY A 32 -2.42 -13.70 5.45
C GLY A 32 -3.58 -12.90 6.04
N GLU A 33 -3.30 -11.83 6.79
CA GLU A 33 -4.31 -10.91 7.35
C GLU A 33 -4.81 -9.91 6.28
N PHE A 34 -5.31 -10.42 5.16
CA PHE A 34 -5.89 -9.67 4.06
C PHE A 34 -7.02 -10.46 3.39
N ASN A 35 -7.82 -9.79 2.57
CA ASN A 35 -8.93 -10.43 1.86
C ASN A 35 -8.42 -11.48 0.86
N ARG A 36 -8.88 -12.72 1.01
CA ARG A 36 -8.50 -13.84 0.13
C ARG A 36 -9.50 -13.99 -1.00
N VAL A 37 -9.30 -13.22 -2.07
CA VAL A 37 -10.10 -13.26 -3.29
C VAL A 37 -9.20 -13.46 -4.50
N PRO A 38 -9.71 -14.02 -5.62
CA PRO A 38 -8.95 -14.07 -6.86
C PRO A 38 -8.45 -12.68 -7.25
N TYR A 39 -7.17 -12.57 -7.59
CA TYR A 39 -6.49 -11.32 -7.90
C TYR A 39 -5.56 -11.53 -9.09
N ILE A 40 -5.56 -10.57 -10.03
CA ILE A 40 -4.70 -10.56 -11.20
C ILE A 40 -3.87 -9.27 -11.14
N THR A 41 -2.58 -9.38 -11.43
CA THR A 41 -1.64 -8.25 -11.49
C THR A 41 -0.70 -8.39 -12.68
N GLY A 42 -0.09 -7.29 -13.11
CA GLY A 42 0.82 -7.22 -14.24
C GLY A 42 1.43 -5.82 -14.39
N PHE A 43 2.35 -5.68 -15.34
CA PHE A 43 3.00 -4.42 -15.68
C PHE A 43 2.92 -4.21 -17.19
N THR A 44 2.95 -2.96 -17.66
CA THR A 44 3.12 -2.63 -19.08
C THR A 44 4.58 -2.78 -19.51
N GLU A 45 4.83 -2.90 -20.82
CA GLU A 45 6.18 -3.05 -21.37
C GLU A 45 7.10 -1.87 -20.99
N LYS A 46 6.53 -0.66 -20.81
CA LYS A 46 7.29 0.59 -20.64
C LYS A 46 6.70 1.52 -19.57
N GLU A 47 6.48 1.00 -18.36
CA GLU A 47 5.97 1.78 -17.19
C GLU A 47 6.76 3.06 -16.90
N THR A 48 8.08 3.04 -17.08
CA THR A 48 8.96 4.12 -16.64
C THR A 48 8.96 5.34 -17.57
N ILE A 49 8.38 5.25 -18.78
CA ILE A 49 8.27 6.38 -19.71
C ILE A 49 7.51 7.55 -19.07
N ALA A 50 6.54 7.27 -18.20
CA ALA A 50 5.79 8.30 -17.47
C ALA A 50 6.67 9.20 -16.58
N TYR A 51 7.91 8.79 -16.28
CA TYR A 51 8.85 9.49 -15.41
C TYR A 51 10.10 10.00 -16.13
N ALA A 52 10.19 9.84 -17.46
CA ALA A 52 11.39 10.13 -18.26
C ALA A 52 11.54 11.61 -18.67
N GLY A 53 11.02 12.54 -17.86
CA GLY A 53 11.20 13.99 -18.05
C GLY A 53 12.61 14.45 -17.75
#